data_AF-A0A420T711-F1
#
_entry.id   AF-A0A420T711-F1
#
_cell.length_a   1.000
_cell.length_b   1.000
_cell.length_c   1.000
_cell.angle_alpha   90.00
_cell.angle_beta   90.00
_cell.angle_gamma   90.00
#
_symmetry.space_group_name_H-M   'P 1'
#
loop_
_entity.id
_entity.type
_entity.pdbx_description
1 polymer ?
#
loop_
_entity_poly.entity_id
_entity_poly.type
_entity_poly.pdbx_seq_one_letter_code
_entity_poly.pdbx_strand_id
1 'polypeptide(L)'
;MDSLMEHRLGMNPVQANRMTLGTFNLWSDLVQQYSRCNLTRHSDKLHAIAGIAKLFEEFTGDEYVAGLWKSYFTAMLDWRVFEPKSCDSTGYRAPSWSWASVDSPVRTFGLSAKAEFLVELAKLVIETRTPDKMSAIVGASAVLKARVIPVVCQSIRMPFATFQAPAGKFKVQIYPDTIDLKLTDGDKISYMPLKLDYQYGESGERIPYVVCLMLQENAQSLALQSQYRRLGCFVLRQEYGNEITALCYGSETRKVEII
;
A
#
# COMPACT_ATOMS: atom_id res chain seq x y z
N MET A 1 23.02 -5.48 -52.48
CA MET A 1 21.94 -6.08 -51.68
C MET A 1 22.44 -6.15 -50.25
N ASP A 2 22.52 -4.97 -49.63
CA ASP A 2 23.10 -4.75 -48.30
C ASP A 2 22.44 -3.47 -47.78
N SER A 3 21.26 -3.59 -47.16
CA SER A 3 20.58 -2.46 -46.50
C SER A 3 19.31 -2.91 -45.75
N LEU A 4 19.40 -3.90 -44.86
CA LEU A 4 18.31 -4.20 -43.92
C LEU A 4 18.79 -4.59 -42.50
N MET A 5 20.07 -4.40 -42.17
CA MET A 5 20.65 -4.77 -40.86
C MET A 5 21.09 -3.58 -39.99
N GLU A 6 20.65 -2.35 -40.28
CA GLU A 6 20.98 -1.19 -39.45
C GLU A 6 19.77 -0.30 -39.17
N HIS A 7 18.88 -0.81 -38.30
CA HIS A 7 18.01 0.05 -37.50
C HIS A 7 17.90 -0.47 -36.06
N ARG A 8 19.06 -0.80 -35.47
CA ARG A 8 19.24 -0.74 -34.01
C ARG A 8 19.47 0.73 -33.64
N LEU A 9 18.41 1.53 -33.63
CA LEU A 9 18.43 2.84 -33.00
C LEU A 9 18.61 2.64 -31.50
N GLY A 10 19.56 3.37 -30.93
CA GLY A 10 20.05 3.19 -29.58
C GLY A 10 18.97 3.33 -28.52
N MET A 11 18.63 2.21 -27.88
CA MET A 11 18.10 2.26 -26.52
C MET A 11 19.28 2.37 -25.56
N ASN A 12 19.37 3.52 -24.91
CA ASN A 12 20.17 3.70 -23.71
C ASN A 12 19.78 2.60 -22.70
N PRO A 13 20.71 1.77 -22.17
CA PRO A 13 20.40 0.70 -21.21
C PRO A 13 19.90 1.18 -19.84
N VAL A 14 19.57 2.47 -19.70
CA VAL A 14 19.36 3.18 -18.42
C VAL A 14 17.88 3.55 -18.21
N GLN A 15 16.98 3.26 -19.16
CA GLN A 15 15.53 3.34 -18.91
C GLN A 15 15.02 2.01 -18.33
N ALA A 16 15.36 1.83 -17.05
CA ALA A 16 15.13 0.67 -16.21
C ALA A 16 13.67 0.18 -16.19
N ASN A 17 13.50 -1.14 -16.24
CA ASN A 17 12.50 -1.96 -15.51
C ASN A 17 11.25 -1.20 -15.08
N ARG A 18 10.32 -0.95 -16.01
CA ARG A 18 9.07 -0.23 -15.72
C ARG A 18 7.91 -0.99 -16.33
N MET A 19 7.19 -1.66 -15.45
CA MET A 19 5.84 -2.12 -15.73
C MET A 19 5.02 -0.96 -16.37
N THR A 20 4.16 -1.26 -17.33
CA THR A 20 3.27 -0.23 -17.90
C THR A 20 2.03 -0.05 -17.01
N LEU A 21 1.30 1.06 -17.13
CA LEU A 21 0.03 1.24 -16.40
C LEU A 21 -0.98 0.12 -16.74
N GLY A 22 -1.03 -0.34 -18.00
CA GLY A 22 -1.87 -1.46 -18.41
C GLY A 22 -1.47 -2.77 -17.73
N THR A 23 -0.17 -3.08 -17.67
CA THR A 23 0.35 -4.26 -16.98
C THR A 23 0.15 -4.19 -15.46
N PHE A 24 0.29 -3.00 -14.86
CA PHE A 24 -0.01 -2.74 -13.46
C PHE A 24 -1.50 -2.99 -13.13
N ASN A 25 -2.41 -2.52 -13.98
CA ASN A 25 -3.84 -2.76 -13.82
C ASN A 25 -4.15 -4.25 -13.94
N LEU A 26 -3.53 -4.95 -14.90
CA LEU A 26 -3.67 -6.41 -15.05
C LEU A 26 -3.23 -7.15 -13.79
N TRP A 27 -2.10 -6.78 -13.20
CA TRP A 27 -1.64 -7.37 -11.94
C TRP A 27 -2.60 -7.06 -10.78
N SER A 28 -3.10 -5.82 -10.69
CA SER A 28 -4.05 -5.40 -9.65
C SER A 28 -5.36 -6.18 -9.74
N ASP A 29 -5.88 -6.40 -10.95
CA ASP A 29 -7.07 -7.22 -11.19
C ASP A 29 -6.83 -8.68 -10.82
N LEU A 30 -5.65 -9.21 -11.14
CA LEU A 30 -5.27 -10.56 -10.78
C LEU A 30 -5.19 -10.73 -9.26
N VAL A 31 -4.56 -9.81 -8.53
CA VAL A 31 -4.52 -9.81 -7.06
C VAL A 31 -5.94 -9.72 -6.48
N GLN A 32 -6.81 -8.89 -7.04
CA GLN A 32 -8.20 -8.79 -6.60
C GLN A 32 -8.98 -10.09 -6.80
N GLN A 33 -8.78 -10.79 -7.92
CA GLN A 33 -9.41 -12.09 -8.17
C GLN A 33 -8.82 -13.18 -7.28
N TYR A 34 -7.49 -13.25 -7.21
CA TYR A 34 -6.76 -14.25 -6.46
C TYR A 34 -7.00 -14.16 -4.95
N SER A 35 -7.10 -12.95 -4.41
CA SER A 35 -7.39 -12.73 -2.98
C SER A 35 -8.80 -13.20 -2.55
N ARG A 36 -9.72 -13.44 -3.51
CA ARG A 36 -11.04 -14.03 -3.24
C ARG A 36 -11.01 -15.56 -3.19
N CYS A 37 -9.95 -16.19 -3.71
CA CYS A 37 -9.84 -17.63 -3.70
C CYS A 37 -9.74 -18.14 -2.25
N ASN A 38 -10.46 -19.22 -1.96
CA ASN A 38 -10.41 -19.88 -0.66
C ASN A 38 -9.16 -20.77 -0.59
N LEU A 39 -8.02 -20.19 -0.23
CA LEU A 39 -6.75 -20.92 -0.11
C LEU A 39 -6.81 -21.90 1.05
N THR A 40 -6.48 -23.17 0.80
CA THR A 40 -6.42 -24.19 1.86
C THR A 40 -5.30 -23.91 2.87
N ARG A 41 -4.24 -23.21 2.45
CA ARG A 41 -3.12 -22.80 3.31
C ARG A 41 -2.83 -21.31 3.13
N HIS A 42 -3.28 -20.50 4.08
CA HIS A 42 -3.13 -19.04 4.05
C HIS A 42 -1.67 -18.56 4.09
N SER A 43 -0.78 -19.34 4.71
CA SER A 43 0.67 -19.08 4.73
C SER A 43 1.32 -19.09 3.35
N ASP A 44 0.72 -19.78 2.39
CA ASP A 44 1.34 -20.07 1.10
C ASP A 44 0.87 -19.09 0.00
N LYS A 45 0.18 -18.01 0.36
CA LYS A 45 -0.43 -17.06 -0.59
C LYS A 45 0.58 -16.46 -1.58
N LEU A 46 1.76 -16.04 -1.11
CA LEU A 46 2.84 -15.56 -2.00
C LEU A 46 3.46 -16.70 -2.82
N HIS A 47 3.62 -17.88 -2.22
CA HIS A 47 4.16 -19.05 -2.91
C HIS A 47 3.25 -19.50 -4.07
N ALA A 48 1.94 -19.51 -3.84
CA ALA A 48 0.97 -19.99 -4.81
C ALA A 48 0.73 -19.00 -5.97
N ILE A 49 1.11 -17.73 -5.85
CA ILE A 49 1.11 -16.75 -6.95
C ILE A 49 2.51 -16.57 -7.58
N ALA A 50 3.57 -17.13 -7.00
CA ALA A 50 4.96 -16.91 -7.39
C ALA A 50 5.24 -17.25 -8.87
N GLY A 51 4.60 -18.28 -9.41
CA GLY A 51 4.75 -18.64 -10.83
C GLY A 51 4.28 -17.53 -11.77
N ILE A 52 3.14 -16.90 -11.47
CA ILE A 52 2.62 -15.78 -12.26
C ILE A 52 3.46 -14.53 -12.02
N ALA A 53 3.86 -14.27 -10.78
CA ALA A 53 4.78 -13.17 -10.46
C ALA A 53 6.07 -13.26 -11.28
N LYS A 54 6.66 -14.45 -11.38
CA LYS A 54 7.87 -14.67 -12.20
C LYS A 54 7.66 -14.32 -13.67
N LEU A 55 6.52 -14.68 -14.26
CA LEU A 55 6.20 -14.32 -15.65
C LEU A 55 6.09 -12.80 -15.83
N PHE A 56 5.49 -12.09 -14.88
CA PHE A 56 5.44 -10.62 -14.92
C PHE A 56 6.83 -9.99 -14.77
N GLU A 57 7.67 -10.51 -13.87
CA GLU A 57 9.04 -10.04 -13.68
C GLU A 57 9.87 -10.25 -14.96
N GLU A 58 9.79 -11.42 -15.59
CA GLU A 58 10.47 -11.70 -16.86
C GLU A 58 9.97 -10.81 -18.01
N PHE A 59 8.66 -10.56 -18.08
CA PHE A 59 8.05 -9.76 -19.14
C PHE A 59 8.32 -8.26 -19.00
N THR A 60 8.30 -7.74 -17.77
CA THR A 60 8.41 -6.29 -17.51
C THR A 60 9.83 -5.85 -17.13
N GLY A 61 10.66 -6.78 -16.69
CA GLY A 61 11.93 -6.51 -16.01
C GLY A 61 11.75 -5.93 -14.61
N ASP A 62 10.53 -5.66 -14.12
CA ASP A 62 10.32 -5.06 -12.81
C ASP A 62 10.60 -6.02 -11.67
N GLU A 63 10.96 -5.48 -10.50
CA GLU A 63 11.34 -6.26 -9.34
C GLU A 63 10.10 -6.61 -8.51
N TYR A 64 9.80 -7.91 -8.39
CA TYR A 64 8.74 -8.40 -7.52
C TYR A 64 9.17 -8.37 -6.06
N VAL A 65 8.30 -7.83 -5.20
CA VAL A 65 8.59 -7.62 -3.78
C VAL A 65 7.35 -7.89 -2.94
N ALA A 66 7.30 -9.08 -2.33
CA ALA A 66 6.27 -9.49 -1.38
C ALA A 66 4.83 -9.21 -1.84
N GLY A 67 4.48 -9.51 -3.10
CA GLY A 67 3.15 -9.25 -3.66
C GLY A 67 3.01 -7.93 -4.42
N LEU A 68 4.00 -7.04 -4.32
CA LEU A 68 4.03 -5.73 -4.96
C LEU A 68 5.14 -5.64 -6.02
N TRP A 69 5.14 -4.56 -6.79
CA TRP A 69 6.12 -4.25 -7.82
C TRP A 69 6.89 -3.00 -7.47
N LYS A 70 8.23 -3.03 -7.57
CA LYS A 70 9.07 -1.91 -7.14
C LYS A 70 8.76 -0.61 -7.88
N SER A 71 8.53 -0.66 -9.20
CA SER A 71 8.23 0.55 -9.97
C SER A 71 6.88 1.20 -9.62
N TYR A 72 5.93 0.44 -9.07
CA TYR A 72 4.61 0.90 -8.62
C TYR A 72 4.42 0.75 -7.11
N PHE A 73 5.49 0.63 -6.33
CA PHE A 73 5.39 0.23 -4.92
C PHE A 73 4.43 1.13 -4.15
N THR A 74 4.60 2.45 -4.25
CA THR A 74 3.76 3.44 -3.59
C THR A 74 2.31 3.42 -4.08
N ALA A 75 2.08 3.15 -5.36
CA ALA A 75 0.74 2.99 -5.93
C ALA A 75 0.02 1.78 -5.36
N MET A 76 0.74 0.68 -5.19
CA MET A 76 0.17 -0.59 -4.73
C MET A 76 -0.03 -0.67 -3.23
N LEU A 77 0.52 0.25 -2.45
CA LEU A 77 0.22 0.34 -1.02
C LEU A 77 -1.24 0.71 -0.72
N ASP A 78 -2.01 1.14 -1.72
CA ASP A 78 -3.37 1.65 -1.54
C ASP A 78 -4.45 0.57 -1.44
N TRP A 79 -4.10 -0.72 -1.46
CA TRP A 79 -5.10 -1.79 -1.37
C TRP A 79 -5.96 -1.63 -0.11
N ARG A 80 -7.22 -2.05 -0.18
CA ARG A 80 -8.17 -2.02 0.94
C ARG A 80 -9.00 -3.30 0.98
N VAL A 81 -9.54 -3.57 2.15
CA VAL A 81 -10.44 -4.69 2.41
C VAL A 81 -11.87 -4.17 2.58
N PHE A 82 -12.83 -4.79 1.89
CA PHE A 82 -14.26 -4.48 2.03
C PHE A 82 -14.98 -5.41 3.00
N GLU A 83 -14.53 -6.66 3.05
CA GLU A 83 -15.09 -7.72 3.89
C GLU A 83 -13.96 -8.27 4.77
N PRO A 84 -13.57 -7.54 5.84
CA PRO A 84 -12.50 -7.97 6.72
C PRO A 84 -12.88 -9.27 7.41
N LYS A 85 -11.91 -10.16 7.52
CA LYS A 85 -11.97 -11.43 8.24
C LYS A 85 -10.97 -11.37 9.39
N SER A 86 -11.07 -12.31 10.33
CA SER A 86 -9.98 -12.52 11.30
C SER A 86 -8.78 -13.08 10.56
N CYS A 87 -7.58 -12.74 11.03
CA CYS A 87 -6.35 -13.28 10.49
C CYS A 87 -6.00 -14.56 11.25
N ASP A 88 -6.25 -15.72 10.63
CA ASP A 88 -6.04 -17.04 11.25
C ASP A 88 -4.54 -17.46 11.27
N SER A 89 -3.61 -16.59 10.85
CA SER A 89 -2.19 -16.96 10.77
C SER A 89 -1.51 -16.91 12.14
N THR A 90 -1.07 -18.07 12.64
CA THR A 90 -0.27 -18.21 13.87
C THR A 90 1.21 -17.80 13.69
N GLY A 91 1.59 -17.14 12.59
CA GLY A 91 2.98 -16.78 12.28
C GLY A 91 3.15 -15.76 11.17
N TYR A 92 4.39 -15.31 10.94
CA TYR A 92 4.74 -14.38 9.87
C TYR A 92 4.54 -15.03 8.49
N ARG A 93 3.89 -14.30 7.57
CA ARG A 93 3.62 -14.75 6.19
C ARG A 93 4.03 -13.74 5.12
N ALA A 94 3.87 -12.45 5.44
CA ALA A 94 4.13 -11.32 4.57
C ALA A 94 4.19 -10.06 5.45
N PRO A 95 4.89 -9.02 5.01
CA PRO A 95 4.91 -7.74 5.73
C PRO A 95 3.52 -7.11 5.73
N SER A 96 3.20 -6.28 6.73
CA SER A 96 1.81 -5.77 6.90
C SER A 96 1.35 -4.87 5.75
N TRP A 97 2.28 -4.29 5.01
CA TRP A 97 1.98 -3.49 3.82
C TRP A 97 1.69 -4.31 2.56
N SER A 98 1.94 -5.62 2.58
CA SER A 98 1.58 -6.53 1.50
C SER A 98 0.10 -6.91 1.60
N TRP A 99 -0.61 -6.93 0.47
CA TRP A 99 -1.96 -7.49 0.39
C TRP A 99 -2.00 -8.97 0.79
N ALA A 100 -0.86 -9.67 0.69
CA ALA A 100 -0.76 -11.05 1.09
C ALA A 100 -0.75 -11.24 2.61
N SER A 101 -0.71 -10.16 3.41
CA SER A 101 -0.78 -10.20 4.87
C SER A 101 -2.20 -10.42 5.44
N VAL A 102 -3.25 -10.32 4.60
CA VAL A 102 -4.66 -10.52 5.00
C VAL A 102 -5.34 -11.63 4.24
N ASP A 103 -6.32 -12.30 4.85
CA ASP A 103 -7.10 -13.39 4.23
C ASP A 103 -8.38 -12.94 3.53
N SER A 104 -8.66 -11.65 3.61
CA SER A 104 -9.80 -11.05 2.95
C SER A 104 -9.54 -10.70 1.49
N PRO A 105 -10.61 -10.62 0.67
CA PRO A 105 -10.56 -9.99 -0.64
C PRO A 105 -10.04 -8.55 -0.55
N VAL A 106 -9.07 -8.22 -1.39
CA VAL A 106 -8.52 -6.86 -1.50
C VAL A 106 -8.89 -6.22 -2.84
N ARG A 107 -8.93 -4.88 -2.88
CA ARG A 107 -8.96 -4.09 -4.12
C ARG A 107 -8.16 -2.80 -3.93
N THR A 108 -7.60 -2.24 -5.00
CA THR A 108 -6.92 -0.94 -4.99
C THR A 108 -7.94 0.20 -5.17
N PHE A 109 -7.52 1.46 -4.95
CA PHE A 109 -8.36 2.63 -5.27
C PHE A 109 -8.29 3.02 -6.76
N GLY A 110 -7.55 2.25 -7.58
CA GLY A 110 -7.21 2.63 -8.95
C GLY A 110 -6.11 3.69 -8.99
N LEU A 111 -5.56 3.97 -10.16
CA LEU A 111 -4.51 4.98 -10.32
C LEU A 111 -4.86 5.88 -11.50
N SER A 112 -5.29 7.11 -11.23
CA SER A 112 -5.50 8.06 -12.33
C SER A 112 -4.17 8.56 -12.88
N ALA A 113 -4.19 9.00 -14.14
CA ALA A 113 -3.01 9.60 -14.79
C ALA A 113 -2.52 10.90 -14.11
N LYS A 114 -3.33 11.50 -13.22
CA LYS A 114 -3.02 12.75 -12.50
C LYS A 114 -2.84 12.53 -11.01
N ALA A 115 -2.73 11.28 -10.56
CA ALA A 115 -2.46 10.99 -9.16
C ALA A 115 -1.09 11.54 -8.77
N GLU A 116 -1.03 12.20 -7.61
CA GLU A 116 0.21 12.70 -7.02
C GLU A 116 0.55 11.86 -5.78
N PHE A 117 1.74 11.27 -5.77
CA PHE A 117 2.22 10.54 -4.60
C PHE A 117 2.77 11.50 -3.55
N LEU A 118 2.28 11.35 -2.33
CA LEU A 118 2.73 12.11 -1.16
C LEU A 118 3.85 11.38 -0.39
N VAL A 119 4.28 10.24 -0.92
CA VAL A 119 5.34 9.38 -0.38
C VAL A 119 6.32 8.97 -1.48
N GLU A 120 7.57 8.75 -1.11
CA GLU A 120 8.63 8.24 -1.99
C GLU A 120 9.27 7.01 -1.37
N LEU A 121 9.45 5.94 -2.15
CA LEU A 121 10.19 4.76 -1.71
C LEU A 121 11.68 5.07 -1.65
N ALA A 122 12.29 5.00 -0.46
CA ALA A 122 13.72 5.22 -0.27
C ALA A 122 14.53 3.92 -0.24
N LYS A 123 14.01 2.86 0.39
CA LYS A 123 14.69 1.57 0.50
C LYS A 123 13.69 0.42 0.66
N LEU A 124 14.00 -0.74 0.08
CA LEU A 124 13.36 -2.01 0.38
C LEU A 124 14.38 -2.95 1.01
N VAL A 125 13.97 -3.66 2.04
CA VAL A 125 14.75 -4.72 2.70
C VAL A 125 13.86 -5.96 2.69
N ILE A 126 14.36 -7.04 2.10
CA ILE A 126 13.66 -8.32 2.02
C ILE A 126 14.59 -9.40 2.55
N GLU A 127 14.11 -10.13 3.53
CA GLU A 127 14.78 -11.25 4.15
C GLU A 127 14.09 -12.52 3.72
N THR A 128 14.86 -13.44 3.15
CA THR A 128 14.34 -14.71 2.62
C THR A 128 15.07 -15.88 3.27
N ARG A 129 14.34 -16.99 3.46
CA ARG A 129 14.94 -18.24 3.96
C ARG A 129 15.84 -18.91 2.91
N THR A 130 15.54 -18.68 1.64
CA THR A 130 16.27 -19.19 0.49
C THR A 130 16.57 -18.04 -0.47
N PRO A 131 17.43 -18.21 -1.49
CA PRO A 131 17.63 -17.19 -2.52
C PRO A 131 16.36 -16.84 -3.32
N ASP A 132 15.26 -17.59 -3.17
CA ASP A 132 13.99 -17.31 -3.83
C ASP A 132 13.25 -16.14 -3.16
N LYS A 133 13.32 -14.97 -3.82
CA LYS A 133 12.59 -13.75 -3.43
C LYS A 133 11.08 -13.79 -3.68
N MET A 134 10.57 -14.79 -4.41
CA MET A 134 9.16 -14.85 -4.78
C MET A 134 8.26 -15.35 -3.66
N SER A 135 8.78 -16.24 -2.79
CA SER A 135 7.91 -16.99 -1.88
C SER A 135 8.49 -17.25 -0.49
N ALA A 136 9.81 -17.32 -0.34
CA ALA A 136 10.46 -17.72 0.91
C ALA A 136 10.72 -16.55 1.87
N ILE A 137 9.82 -15.54 1.91
CA ILE A 137 10.01 -14.31 2.66
C ILE A 137 9.80 -14.57 4.17
N VAL A 138 10.79 -14.24 4.97
CA VAL A 138 10.77 -14.37 6.45
C VAL A 138 10.76 -13.01 7.16
N GLY A 139 11.06 -11.93 6.44
CA GLY A 139 11.03 -10.57 6.93
C GLY A 139 11.03 -9.60 5.74
N ALA A 140 10.38 -8.46 5.88
CA ALA A 140 10.38 -7.43 4.85
C ALA A 140 10.04 -6.07 5.45
N SER A 141 10.79 -5.04 5.05
CA SER A 141 10.51 -3.67 5.41
C SER A 141 10.69 -2.72 4.24
N ALA A 142 9.93 -1.63 4.26
CA ALA A 142 10.06 -0.55 3.30
C ALA A 142 10.29 0.76 4.02
N VAL A 143 11.37 1.45 3.68
CA VAL A 143 11.65 2.80 4.15
C VAL A 143 11.10 3.79 3.14
N LEU A 144 10.16 4.61 3.57
CA LEU A 144 9.54 5.67 2.79
C LEU A 144 10.02 7.03 3.28
N LYS A 145 10.15 8.00 2.38
CA LYS A 145 10.12 9.42 2.74
C LYS A 145 8.66 9.83 2.75
N ALA A 146 8.12 10.12 3.93
CA ALA A 146 6.69 10.36 4.10
C ALA A 146 6.42 11.25 5.32
N ARG A 147 5.18 11.72 5.41
CA ARG A 147 4.63 12.38 6.60
C ARG A 147 3.79 11.37 7.37
N VAL A 148 4.01 11.28 8.67
CA VAL A 148 3.24 10.41 9.59
C VAL A 148 2.63 11.31 10.64
N ILE A 149 1.31 11.40 10.63
CA ILE A 149 0.55 12.36 11.42
C ILE A 149 -0.08 11.60 12.59
N PRO A 150 0.29 11.94 13.84
CA PRO A 150 -0.29 11.30 15.01
C PRO A 150 -1.75 11.73 15.19
N VAL A 151 -2.60 10.79 15.60
CA VAL A 151 -4.00 11.06 15.90
C VAL A 151 -4.47 10.30 17.12
N VAL A 152 -5.48 10.87 17.79
CA VAL A 152 -6.24 10.19 18.84
C VAL A 152 -7.60 9.78 18.29
N CYS A 153 -7.97 8.51 18.45
CA CYS A 153 -9.33 8.05 18.16
C CYS A 153 -10.29 8.64 19.20
N GLN A 154 -11.17 9.54 18.77
CA GLN A 154 -12.13 10.20 19.66
C GLN A 154 -13.40 9.38 19.84
N SER A 155 -13.82 8.69 18.77
CA SER A 155 -14.96 7.79 18.79
C SER A 155 -14.84 6.81 17.63
N ILE A 156 -15.11 5.53 17.85
CA ILE A 156 -15.21 4.53 16.78
C ILE A 156 -16.55 3.81 16.80
N ARG A 157 -17.22 3.80 15.64
CA ARG A 157 -18.43 3.02 15.36
C ARG A 157 -18.35 2.53 13.93
N MET A 158 -17.91 1.29 13.76
CA MET A 158 -17.65 0.68 12.46
C MET A 158 -18.80 0.90 11.45
N PRO A 159 -18.51 1.31 10.20
CA PRO A 159 -17.18 1.50 9.61
C PRO A 159 -16.61 2.92 9.79
N PHE A 160 -17.15 3.74 10.69
CA PHE A 160 -16.72 5.13 10.87
C PHE A 160 -15.86 5.32 12.12
N ALA A 161 -14.81 6.13 11.99
CA ALA A 161 -14.03 6.62 13.11
C ALA A 161 -13.93 8.14 13.06
N THR A 162 -13.81 8.76 14.23
CA THR A 162 -13.52 10.19 14.36
C THR A 162 -12.15 10.34 15.00
N PHE A 163 -11.26 11.06 14.32
CA PHE A 163 -9.90 11.28 14.76
C PHE A 163 -9.68 12.74 15.13
N GLN A 164 -8.86 12.97 16.16
CA GLN A 164 -8.29 14.26 16.48
C GLN A 164 -6.83 14.29 16.00
N ALA A 165 -6.55 15.08 14.96
CA ALA A 165 -5.20 15.42 14.51
C ALA A 165 -4.76 16.78 15.05
N PRO A 166 -3.46 17.14 14.94
CA PRO A 166 -2.99 18.49 15.22
C PRO A 166 -3.71 19.57 14.41
N ALA A 167 -4.04 19.28 13.14
CA ALA A 167 -4.73 20.21 12.25
C ALA A 167 -6.26 20.28 12.48
N GLY A 168 -6.82 19.41 13.34
CA GLY A 168 -8.25 19.43 13.65
C GLY A 168 -8.89 18.05 13.74
N LYS A 169 -10.20 18.07 14.06
CA LYS A 169 -11.04 16.89 14.17
C LYS A 169 -11.65 16.54 12.82
N PHE A 170 -11.70 15.26 12.47
CA PHE A 170 -12.34 14.79 11.25
C PHE A 170 -12.96 13.40 11.44
N LYS A 171 -14.05 13.13 10.73
CA LYS A 171 -14.73 11.82 10.70
C LYS A 171 -14.45 11.16 9.36
N VAL A 172 -14.15 9.88 9.34
CA VAL A 172 -13.88 9.12 8.10
C VAL A 172 -14.50 7.74 8.17
N GLN A 173 -14.84 7.20 7.01
CA GLN A 173 -15.00 5.75 6.86
C GLN A 173 -13.63 5.10 6.83
N ILE A 174 -13.40 4.12 7.70
CA ILE A 174 -12.18 3.33 7.77
C ILE A 174 -12.39 1.97 7.10
N TYR A 175 -11.31 1.45 6.53
CA TYR A 175 -11.21 0.12 5.93
C TYR A 175 -10.11 -0.63 6.68
N PRO A 176 -10.42 -1.28 7.80
CA PRO A 176 -9.43 -2.06 8.54
C PRO A 176 -8.99 -3.27 7.72
N ASP A 177 -7.73 -3.65 7.86
CA ASP A 177 -7.17 -4.80 7.16
C ASP A 177 -7.75 -6.13 7.70
N THR A 178 -8.15 -6.18 8.97
CA THR A 178 -8.73 -7.35 9.65
C THR A 178 -9.83 -6.92 10.63
N ILE A 179 -10.71 -7.85 11.03
CA ILE A 179 -11.67 -7.58 12.13
C ILE A 179 -10.99 -7.55 13.50
N ASP A 180 -9.75 -8.01 13.58
CA ASP A 180 -8.95 -8.03 14.81
C ASP A 180 -8.39 -6.64 15.15
N LEU A 181 -8.77 -5.59 14.40
CA LEU A 181 -8.46 -4.21 14.74
C LEU A 181 -9.06 -3.87 16.11
N LYS A 182 -8.22 -3.80 17.13
CA LYS A 182 -8.58 -3.38 18.50
C LYS A 182 -8.43 -1.88 18.68
N LEU A 183 -9.07 -1.09 17.81
CA LEU A 183 -9.08 0.36 17.94
C LEU A 183 -10.28 0.78 18.79
N THR A 184 -10.04 1.59 19.82
CA THR A 184 -11.01 2.06 20.81
C THR A 184 -10.85 3.56 21.07
N ASP A 185 -11.83 4.14 21.76
CA ASP A 185 -11.81 5.57 22.11
C ASP A 185 -10.63 5.87 23.04
N GLY A 186 -9.84 6.89 22.69
CA GLY A 186 -8.62 7.29 23.39
C GLY A 186 -7.33 6.72 22.79
N ASP A 187 -7.42 5.70 21.93
CA ASP A 187 -6.24 5.08 21.33
C ASP A 187 -5.46 6.05 20.43
N LYS A 188 -4.14 5.93 20.49
CA LYS A 188 -3.21 6.71 19.68
C LYS A 188 -2.70 5.86 18.53
N ILE A 189 -2.96 6.32 17.31
CA ILE A 189 -2.39 5.76 16.09
C ILE A 189 -1.73 6.89 15.29
N SER A 190 -1.15 6.55 14.15
CA SER A 190 -0.78 7.56 13.16
C SER A 190 -1.44 7.25 11.82
N TYR A 191 -1.52 8.23 10.95
CA TYR A 191 -1.81 7.99 9.54
C TYR A 191 -0.76 8.60 8.62
N MET A 192 -0.65 8.04 7.43
CA MET A 192 0.28 8.49 6.40
C MET A 192 -0.51 8.79 5.11
N PRO A 193 -0.61 10.06 4.68
CA PRO A 193 -1.13 10.42 3.37
C PRO A 193 -0.28 9.75 2.28
N LEU A 194 -0.92 8.94 1.43
CA LEU A 194 -0.24 8.12 0.43
C LEU A 194 -0.25 8.79 -0.94
N LYS A 195 -1.44 9.17 -1.41
CA LYS A 195 -1.62 9.83 -2.71
C LYS A 195 -2.83 10.74 -2.70
N LEU A 196 -2.73 11.84 -3.44
CA LEU A 196 -3.85 12.67 -3.87
C LEU A 196 -4.31 12.17 -5.24
N ASP A 197 -5.59 11.85 -5.36
CA ASP A 197 -6.19 11.39 -6.60
C ASP A 197 -7.58 12.04 -6.78
N TYR A 198 -8.25 11.76 -7.89
CA TYR A 198 -9.47 12.43 -8.29
C TYR A 198 -10.51 11.42 -8.75
N GLN A 199 -11.74 11.63 -8.30
CA GLN A 199 -12.93 10.99 -8.88
C GLN A 199 -13.72 12.04 -9.66
N TYR A 200 -14.50 11.60 -10.65
CA TYR A 200 -15.40 12.47 -11.39
C TYR A 200 -16.79 12.38 -10.75
N GLY A 201 -17.34 13.53 -10.37
CA GLY A 201 -18.73 13.63 -9.94
C GLY A 201 -19.70 13.51 -11.12
N GLU A 202 -20.99 13.48 -10.81
CA GLU A 202 -22.05 13.33 -11.83
C GLU A 202 -22.06 14.49 -12.83
N SER A 203 -21.59 15.68 -12.43
CA SER A 203 -21.48 16.84 -13.33
C SER A 203 -20.11 16.94 -14.04
N GLY A 204 -19.26 15.92 -13.90
CA GLY A 204 -17.92 15.87 -14.50
C GLY A 204 -16.88 16.69 -13.75
N GLU A 205 -17.23 17.24 -12.59
CA GLU A 205 -16.31 17.93 -11.70
C GLU A 205 -15.30 16.96 -11.11
N ARG A 206 -14.04 17.42 -10.93
CA ARG A 206 -13.02 16.63 -10.25
C ARG A 206 -13.15 16.82 -8.76
N ILE A 207 -13.43 15.72 -8.06
CA ILE A 207 -13.51 15.70 -6.60
C ILE A 207 -12.20 15.09 -6.08
N PRO A 208 -11.33 15.91 -5.46
CA PRO A 208 -10.07 15.42 -4.91
C PRO A 208 -10.33 14.54 -3.69
N TYR A 209 -9.52 13.49 -3.57
CA TYR A 209 -9.48 12.66 -2.38
C TYR A 209 -8.06 12.22 -2.08
N VAL A 210 -7.75 12.01 -0.80
CA VAL A 210 -6.44 11.51 -0.37
C VAL A 210 -6.61 10.15 0.27
N VAL A 211 -5.89 9.16 -0.23
CA VAL A 211 -5.80 7.84 0.43
C VAL A 211 -4.79 7.95 1.56
N CYS A 212 -5.16 7.50 2.75
CA CYS A 212 -4.30 7.50 3.93
C CYS A 212 -4.17 6.09 4.50
N LEU A 213 -2.95 5.66 4.83
CA LEU A 213 -2.71 4.43 5.57
C LEU A 213 -2.82 4.68 7.07
N MET A 214 -3.50 3.78 7.78
CA MET A 214 -3.54 3.75 9.24
C MET A 214 -2.36 2.92 9.75
N LEU A 215 -1.60 3.47 10.68
CA LEU A 215 -0.33 2.91 11.15
C LEU A 215 -0.31 2.83 12.68
N GLN A 216 0.13 1.68 13.19
CA GLN A 216 0.49 1.47 14.58
C GLN A 216 2.01 1.48 14.71
N GLU A 217 2.53 2.29 15.64
CA GLU A 217 3.95 2.25 15.98
C GLU A 217 4.27 0.97 16.76
N ASN A 218 5.32 0.27 16.33
CA ASN A 218 5.80 -0.93 17.00
C ASN A 218 6.63 -0.55 18.24
N ALA A 219 6.04 -0.73 19.43
CA ALA A 219 6.65 -0.35 20.70
C ALA A 219 7.93 -1.15 21.07
N GLN A 220 8.21 -2.25 20.36
CA GLN A 220 9.41 -3.07 20.58
C GLN A 220 10.63 -2.61 19.76
N SER A 221 10.55 -1.48 19.05
CA SER A 221 11.70 -0.95 18.30
C SER A 221 12.82 -0.50 19.25
N LEU A 222 13.78 -1.39 19.48
CA LEU A 222 15.09 -1.06 20.08
C LEU A 222 15.98 -0.27 19.10
N ALA A 223 15.53 -0.07 17.86
CA ALA A 223 16.24 0.68 16.84
C ALA A 223 15.97 2.19 16.98
N LEU A 224 16.94 3.01 16.58
CA LEU A 224 16.86 4.48 16.52
C LEU A 224 15.74 5.02 15.59
N GLN A 225 14.97 4.15 14.92
CA GLN A 225 13.89 4.49 14.02
C GLN A 225 12.59 3.76 14.40
N SER A 226 11.49 4.53 14.48
CA SER A 226 10.15 4.00 14.68
C SER A 226 9.72 3.14 13.49
N GLN A 227 9.36 1.88 13.78
CA GLN A 227 8.76 0.97 12.80
C GLN A 227 7.25 1.01 12.91
N TYR A 228 6.56 0.95 11.77
CA TYR A 228 5.11 1.05 11.70
C TYR A 228 4.50 -0.20 11.07
N ARG A 229 3.48 -0.73 11.74
CA ARG A 229 2.61 -1.78 11.20
C ARG A 229 1.36 -1.13 10.62
N ARG A 230 0.96 -1.54 9.42
CA ARG A 230 -0.30 -1.14 8.79
C ARG A 230 -1.50 -1.78 9.51
N LEU A 231 -2.53 -0.98 9.74
CA LEU A 231 -3.80 -1.39 10.35
C LEU A 231 -4.98 -1.41 9.36
N GLY A 232 -4.86 -0.67 8.26
CA GLY A 232 -5.94 -0.37 7.35
C GLY A 232 -5.68 0.91 6.58
N CYS A 233 -6.73 1.44 5.98
CA CYS A 233 -6.70 2.74 5.31
C CYS A 233 -8.02 3.51 5.47
N PHE A 234 -8.00 4.79 5.15
CA PHE A 234 -9.20 5.60 4.97
C PHE A 234 -8.98 6.62 3.84
N VAL A 235 -10.05 7.35 3.50
CA VAL A 235 -10.00 8.40 2.48
C VAL A 235 -10.44 9.73 3.06
N LEU A 236 -9.62 10.76 2.88
CA LEU A 236 -9.99 12.14 3.14
C LEU A 236 -10.65 12.73 1.89
N ARG A 237 -11.80 13.41 2.10
CA ARG A 237 -12.56 14.12 1.06
C ARG A 237 -12.83 15.55 1.50
N GLN A 238 -13.17 16.42 0.55
CA GLN A 238 -13.28 17.86 0.81
C GLN A 238 -14.51 18.24 1.65
N GLU A 239 -15.41 17.29 1.90
CA GLU A 239 -16.66 17.45 2.66
C GLU A 239 -16.46 17.78 4.16
N TYR A 240 -15.24 17.71 4.71
CA TYR A 240 -15.00 17.75 6.16
C TYR A 240 -14.70 19.13 6.77
N GLY A 241 -14.96 20.24 6.08
CA GLY A 241 -14.86 21.60 6.63
C GLY A 241 -13.45 22.11 6.99
N ASN A 242 -12.48 21.20 7.11
CA ASN A 242 -11.05 21.49 7.19
C ASN A 242 -10.40 21.25 5.83
N GLU A 243 -9.44 22.10 5.44
CA GLU A 243 -8.71 21.90 4.18
C GLU A 243 -7.95 20.56 4.23
N ILE A 244 -8.24 19.67 3.27
CA ILE A 244 -7.51 18.39 3.08
C ILE A 244 -5.99 18.61 3.18
N THR A 245 -5.51 19.73 2.65
CA THR A 245 -4.13 20.19 2.73
C THR A 245 -3.61 20.19 4.17
N ALA A 246 -4.30 20.82 5.12
CA ALA A 246 -3.86 20.87 6.52
C ALA A 246 -3.75 19.47 7.14
N LEU A 247 -4.67 18.57 6.79
CA LEU A 247 -4.65 17.16 7.21
C LEU A 247 -3.57 16.33 6.50
N CYS A 248 -2.97 16.80 5.41
CA CYS A 248 -1.90 16.09 4.71
C CYS A 248 -0.49 16.60 5.08
N TYR A 249 -0.39 17.88 5.43
CA TYR A 249 0.89 18.59 5.60
C TYR A 249 1.18 18.99 7.05
N GLY A 250 0.38 18.54 8.03
CA GLY A 250 0.55 18.83 9.45
C GLY A 250 1.78 18.19 10.13
N SER A 251 2.73 17.65 9.38
CA SER A 251 3.99 17.08 9.89
C SER A 251 5.09 17.17 8.85
N GLU A 252 6.34 17.17 9.29
CA GLU A 252 7.50 17.18 8.40
C GLU A 252 7.71 15.84 7.70
N THR A 253 8.29 15.88 6.50
CA THR A 253 8.69 14.67 5.79
C THR A 253 9.90 14.05 6.48
N ARG A 254 9.82 12.77 6.83
CA ARG A 254 10.90 12.00 7.44
C ARG A 254 11.00 10.60 6.84
N LYS A 255 12.07 9.89 7.18
CA LYS A 255 12.16 8.44 6.89
C LYS A 255 11.24 7.68 7.83
N VAL A 256 10.43 6.79 7.26
CA VAL A 256 9.42 5.99 7.95
C VAL A 256 9.60 4.56 7.49
N GLU A 257 9.80 3.63 8.42
CA GLU A 257 9.88 2.21 8.11
C GLU A 257 8.53 1.54 8.34
N ILE A 258 7.97 0.93 7.29
CA ILE A 258 6.79 0.06 7.39
C ILE A 258 7.23 -1.40 7.29
N ILE A 259 6.69 -2.24 8.17
CA ILE A 259 7.02 -3.67 8.33
C ILE A 259 5.82 -4.57 8.08
#